data_AF-A0A117V000-F1
#
_entry.id   AF-A0A117V000-F1
#
_cell.length_a   1.000
_cell.length_b   1.000
_cell.length_c   1.000
_cell.angle_alpha   90.00
_cell.angle_beta   90.00
_cell.angle_gamma   90.00
#
_symmetry.space_group_name_H-M   'P 1'
#
loop_
_entity.id
_entity.type
_entity.pdbx_description
1 polymer ?
#
loop_
_entity_poly.entity_id
_entity_poly.type
_entity_poly.pdbx_seq_one_letter_code
_entity_poly.pdbx_strand_id
1 'polypeptide(L)'
;MGLALPSPYAWCDIDDADPRGYDPAPNILWRTSPGRLQGIWIWDQAQPGAVAEIHSRNIVYKDGGDKGGWSITKMLRLPGTINHKPEYGRPLVTLRRFDVTPQRLPASIRNERPQIAKARPTKIITAGLDAKEIMRRYRLKIGLQAGTLMMAKRVMRKDRSGAVFIIVAALIAAGASDSEIATVLLVNPYFVDKWGADPDEAEKQIIQIHARLEAGQ
;
A
#
# COMPACT_ATOMS: atom_id res chain seq x y z
N MET A 1 11.00 -7.23 20.75
CA MET A 1 11.90 -6.18 20.23
C MET A 1 11.19 -5.54 19.04
N GLY A 2 10.85 -4.25 19.10
CA GLY A 2 10.10 -3.59 18.02
C GLY A 2 10.95 -3.45 16.76
N LEU A 3 10.31 -3.42 15.58
CA LEU A 3 10.97 -3.30 14.28
C LEU A 3 11.66 -1.93 14.06
N ALA A 4 11.43 -0.96 14.95
CA ALA A 4 12.06 0.36 14.92
C ALA A 4 12.21 0.94 16.33
N LEU A 5 13.24 1.78 16.50
CA LEU A 5 13.42 2.61 17.68
C LEU A 5 12.38 3.74 17.74
N PRO A 6 12.21 4.40 18.89
CA PRO A 6 11.33 5.57 18.99
C PRO A 6 11.68 6.66 17.96
N SER A 7 10.66 7.26 17.36
CA SER A 7 10.79 8.22 16.26
C SER A 7 9.87 9.42 16.46
N PRO A 8 10.35 10.65 16.22
CA PRO A 8 9.50 11.85 16.16
C PRO A 8 8.84 12.04 14.79
N TYR A 9 9.05 11.11 13.84
CA TYR A 9 8.63 11.30 12.46
C TYR A 9 7.32 10.58 12.14
N ALA A 10 6.53 11.19 11.27
CA ALA A 10 5.48 10.52 10.50
C ALA A 10 5.67 10.82 9.01
N TRP A 11 5.15 9.96 8.14
CA TRP A 11 5.36 10.07 6.69
C TRP A 11 4.21 9.50 5.89
N CYS A 12 4.08 9.96 4.65
CA CYS A 12 3.16 9.37 3.68
C CYS A 12 3.59 9.64 2.24
N ASP A 13 3.17 8.74 1.34
CA ASP A 13 3.10 9.02 -0.09
C ASP A 13 1.83 9.84 -0.34
N ILE A 14 2.00 11.05 -0.87
CA ILE A 14 0.94 11.98 -1.22
C ILE A 14 0.66 11.79 -2.71
N ASP A 15 -0.23 10.84 -2.97
CA ASP A 15 -0.66 10.44 -4.31
C ASP A 15 -2.07 10.97 -4.55
N ASP A 16 -2.26 11.70 -5.65
CA ASP A 16 -3.57 12.21 -6.08
C ASP A 16 -4.28 13.12 -5.04
N ALA A 17 -3.52 13.73 -4.12
CA ALA A 17 -3.98 14.68 -3.09
C ALA A 17 -3.20 16.01 -3.14
N ASP A 18 -3.84 17.12 -2.73
CA ASP A 18 -3.19 18.43 -2.63
C ASP A 18 -2.44 18.55 -1.30
N PRO A 19 -1.10 18.69 -1.28
CA PRO A 19 -0.32 18.82 -0.05
C PRO A 19 -0.70 20.04 0.80
N ARG A 20 -1.40 21.04 0.23
CA ARG A 20 -1.89 22.22 0.97
C ARG A 20 -3.12 21.91 1.83
N GLY A 21 -3.79 20.79 1.58
CA GLY A 21 -4.95 20.36 2.36
C GLY A 21 -4.60 19.63 3.67
N TYR A 22 -3.31 19.33 3.90
CA TYR A 22 -2.86 18.62 5.09
C TYR A 22 -2.81 19.56 6.30
N ASP A 23 -3.35 19.10 7.43
CA ASP A 23 -3.33 19.82 8.70
C ASP A 23 -2.85 18.88 9.82
N PRO A 24 -1.58 18.98 10.25
CA PRO A 24 -0.64 20.03 9.91
C PRO A 24 -0.04 19.82 8.51
N ALA A 25 0.51 20.87 7.92
CA ALA A 25 1.28 20.75 6.69
C ALA A 25 2.60 20.00 6.95
N PRO A 26 3.13 19.22 5.97
CA PRO A 26 4.37 18.49 6.13
C PRO A 26 5.56 19.44 6.34
N ASN A 27 6.48 19.05 7.22
CA ASN A 27 7.76 19.71 7.47
C ASN A 27 8.67 19.65 6.24
N ILE A 28 8.78 18.45 5.68
CA ILE A 28 9.62 18.17 4.52
C ILE A 28 8.72 17.60 3.44
N LEU A 29 8.77 18.17 2.24
CA LEU A 29 7.96 17.77 1.11
C LEU A 29 8.84 17.71 -0.13
N TRP A 30 8.75 16.63 -0.91
CA TRP A 30 9.40 16.55 -2.21
C TRP A 30 8.55 15.82 -3.22
N ARG A 31 8.79 16.14 -4.50
CA ARG A 31 8.12 15.52 -5.64
C ARG A 31 8.97 14.38 -6.16
N THR A 32 8.40 13.17 -6.23
CA THR A 32 9.07 11.94 -6.68
C THR A 32 8.87 11.67 -8.17
N SER A 33 7.74 12.10 -8.73
CA SER A 33 7.41 12.12 -10.16
C SER A 33 6.28 13.15 -10.40
N PRO A 34 5.92 13.48 -11.66
CA PRO A 34 4.81 14.39 -11.93
C PRO A 34 3.53 13.94 -11.22
N GLY A 35 2.94 14.81 -10.39
CA GLY A 35 1.72 14.52 -9.61
C GLY A 35 1.89 13.61 -8.39
N ARG A 36 3.12 13.24 -8.00
CA ARG A 36 3.41 12.35 -6.86
C ARG A 36 4.39 13.00 -5.91
N LEU A 37 4.01 13.09 -4.64
CA LEU A 37 4.77 13.76 -3.58
C LEU A 37 5.01 12.81 -2.40
N GLN A 38 5.98 13.13 -1.55
CA GLN A 38 6.20 12.46 -0.28
C GLN A 38 6.39 13.52 0.80
N GLY A 39 5.72 13.32 1.93
CA GLY A 39 5.76 14.22 3.08
C GLY A 39 6.38 13.55 4.31
N ILE A 40 7.14 14.33 5.07
CA ILE A 40 7.56 14.02 6.44
C ILE A 40 7.01 15.09 7.37
N TRP A 41 6.50 14.65 8.52
CA TRP A 41 6.14 15.48 9.66
C TRP A 41 7.11 15.17 10.81
N ILE A 42 7.46 16.21 11.56
CA ILE A 42 8.39 16.16 12.68
C ILE A 42 7.62 16.63 13.91
N TRP A 43 7.49 15.74 14.89
CA TRP A 43 6.81 16.03 16.16
C TRP A 43 7.79 16.52 17.22
N ASP A 44 7.26 17.29 18.17
CA ASP A 44 7.98 17.76 19.36
C ASP A 44 8.43 16.63 20.32
N GLN A 45 7.83 15.44 20.21
CA GLN A 45 8.16 14.28 21.02
C GLN A 45 8.30 13.00 20.18
N ALA A 46 9.36 12.24 20.46
CA ALA A 46 9.53 10.90 19.89
C ALA A 46 8.51 9.92 20.49
N GLN A 47 8.00 9.03 19.65
CA GLN A 47 7.03 8.01 20.04
C GLN A 47 7.58 6.61 19.76
N PRO A 48 7.14 5.57 20.49
CA PRO A 48 7.45 4.19 20.14
C PRO A 48 7.14 3.91 18.66
N GLY A 49 7.95 3.08 17.99
CA GLY A 49 7.80 2.85 16.54
C GLY A 49 6.38 2.43 16.11
N ALA A 50 5.70 1.60 16.89
CA ALA A 50 4.31 1.23 16.61
C ALA A 50 3.35 2.43 16.63
N VAL A 51 3.58 3.41 17.50
CA VAL A 51 2.78 4.65 17.60
C VAL A 51 3.13 5.61 16.47
N ALA A 52 4.41 5.73 16.09
CA ALA A 52 4.81 6.53 14.93
C ALA A 52 4.20 6.01 13.62
N GLU A 53 4.10 4.68 13.45
CA GLU A 53 3.38 4.06 12.33
C GLU A 53 1.89 4.43 12.33
N ILE A 54 1.25 4.43 13.51
CA ILE A 54 -0.16 4.86 13.65
C ILE A 54 -0.32 6.34 13.25
N HIS A 55 0.63 7.22 13.59
CA HIS A 55 0.58 8.62 13.16
C HIS A 55 0.65 8.76 11.63
N SER A 56 1.60 8.07 10.99
CA SER A 56 1.70 8.00 9.52
C SER A 56 0.38 7.52 8.89
N ARG A 57 -0.22 6.49 9.47
CA ARG A 57 -1.54 5.99 9.03
C ARG A 57 -2.62 7.06 9.20
N ASN A 58 -2.71 7.67 10.37
CA ASN A 58 -3.78 8.63 10.67
C ASN A 58 -3.71 9.86 9.75
N ILE A 59 -2.52 10.32 9.36
CA ILE A 59 -2.35 11.35 8.33
C ILE A 59 -2.98 10.90 7.01
N VAL A 60 -2.64 9.71 6.52
CA VAL A 60 -3.16 9.18 5.24
C VAL A 60 -4.69 9.07 5.25
N TYR A 61 -5.28 8.62 6.36
CA TYR A 61 -6.73 8.46 6.46
C TYR A 61 -7.48 9.76 6.70
N LYS A 62 -6.86 10.75 7.35
CA LYS A 62 -7.44 12.07 7.61
C LYS A 62 -7.39 12.95 6.37
N ASP A 63 -6.20 13.09 5.79
CA ASP A 63 -5.90 14.14 4.80
C ASP A 63 -5.68 13.56 3.38
N GLY A 64 -5.64 12.23 3.24
CA GLY A 64 -5.44 11.53 1.97
C GLY A 64 -4.01 11.03 1.76
N GLY A 65 -3.82 10.22 0.71
CA GLY A 65 -2.52 9.61 0.36
C GLY A 65 -2.62 8.12 0.06
N ASP A 66 -1.48 7.47 -0.18
CA ASP A 66 -1.43 6.02 -0.42
C ASP A 66 -1.72 5.24 0.87
N LYS A 67 -2.88 4.57 0.90
CA LYS A 67 -3.32 3.70 2.00
C LYS A 67 -2.40 2.50 2.25
N GLY A 68 -1.44 2.20 1.37
CA GLY A 68 -0.40 1.19 1.56
C GLY A 68 0.97 1.74 1.97
N GLY A 69 1.13 3.06 2.13
CA GLY A 69 2.43 3.73 2.18
C GLY A 69 2.99 4.10 3.56
N TRP A 70 2.33 3.74 4.67
CA TRP A 70 2.59 4.31 6.00
C TRP A 70 3.38 3.41 6.98
N SER A 71 3.84 2.22 6.55
CA SER A 71 4.58 1.29 7.43
C SER A 71 5.86 1.89 8.02
N ILE A 72 6.23 1.48 9.24
CA ILE A 72 7.41 1.98 9.97
C ILE A 72 8.74 1.79 9.23
N THR A 73 8.81 0.78 8.36
CA THR A 73 10.00 0.44 7.54
C THR A 73 9.92 0.98 6.11
N LYS A 74 8.98 1.88 5.81
CA LYS A 74 8.80 2.41 4.45
C LYS A 74 10.07 3.13 3.99
N MET A 75 10.57 2.71 2.83
CA MET A 75 11.65 3.42 2.14
C MET A 75 11.09 4.60 1.36
N LEU A 76 11.63 5.79 1.62
CA LEU A 76 11.29 7.02 0.91
C LEU A 76 12.35 7.37 -0.14
N ARG A 77 11.99 8.20 -1.11
CA ARG A 77 12.93 8.68 -2.12
C ARG A 77 13.79 9.80 -1.54
N LEU A 78 15.05 9.85 -1.95
CA LEU A 78 15.98 10.90 -1.55
C LEU A 78 15.93 12.07 -2.56
N PRO A 79 15.66 13.31 -2.14
CA PRO A 79 15.78 14.48 -3.01
C PRO A 79 17.16 14.59 -3.67
N GLY A 80 17.20 15.00 -4.94
CA GLY A 80 18.43 15.06 -5.74
C GLY A 80 18.78 13.76 -6.48
N THR A 81 18.02 12.68 -6.27
CA THR A 81 18.22 11.40 -6.98
C THR A 81 17.28 11.25 -8.18
N ILE A 82 17.56 10.28 -9.06
CA ILE A 82 16.72 9.94 -10.21
C ILE A 82 15.75 8.81 -9.83
N ASN A 83 14.46 8.98 -10.11
CA ASN A 83 13.47 7.92 -9.91
C ASN A 83 13.50 6.93 -11.09
N HIS A 84 14.18 5.80 -10.92
CA HIS A 84 14.38 4.81 -12.00
C HIS A 84 13.14 4.00 -12.43
N LYS A 85 11.96 4.23 -11.84
CA LYS A 85 10.72 3.55 -12.23
C LYS A 85 10.36 3.90 -13.70
N PRO A 86 10.33 2.92 -14.63
CA PRO A 86 10.16 3.19 -16.06
C PRO A 86 8.90 3.99 -16.40
N GLU A 87 7.81 3.74 -15.68
CA GLU A 87 6.51 4.38 -15.91
C GLU A 87 6.52 5.90 -15.74
N TYR A 88 7.51 6.46 -15.05
CA TYR A 88 7.60 7.90 -14.77
C TYR A 88 8.61 8.64 -15.65
N GLY A 89 9.35 7.96 -16.53
CA GLY A 89 10.31 8.62 -17.42
C GLY A 89 11.56 9.17 -16.72
N ARG A 90 11.99 8.55 -15.61
CA ARG A 90 13.22 8.90 -14.87
C ARG A 90 13.32 10.37 -14.39
N PRO A 91 12.30 10.91 -13.69
CA PRO A 91 12.33 12.28 -13.22
C PRO A 91 13.33 12.46 -12.08
N LEU A 92 13.89 13.66 -11.97
CA LEU A 92 14.65 14.09 -10.80
C LEU A 92 13.69 14.28 -9.60
N VAL A 93 14.04 13.70 -8.46
CA VAL A 93 13.32 13.90 -7.20
C VAL A 93 13.64 15.31 -6.69
N THR A 94 12.63 16.18 -6.58
CA THR A 94 12.82 17.62 -6.30
C THR A 94 12.23 18.02 -4.96
N LEU A 95 13.06 18.57 -4.08
CA LEU A 95 12.64 19.15 -2.81
C LEU A 95 11.69 20.34 -3.05
N ARG A 96 10.61 20.42 -2.27
CA ARG A 96 9.57 21.45 -2.36
C ARG A 96 9.45 22.26 -1.09
N ARG A 97 9.62 21.62 0.05
CA ARG A 97 9.65 22.26 1.38
C ARG A 97 10.68 21.56 2.24
N PHE A 98 11.36 22.35 3.05
CA PHE A 98 12.30 21.88 4.06
C PHE A 98 12.25 22.80 5.26
N ASP A 99 11.59 22.35 6.31
CA ASP A 99 11.47 23.05 7.58
C ASP A 99 11.60 22.02 8.70
N VAL A 100 12.72 22.07 9.40
CA VAL A 100 13.06 21.10 10.46
C VAL A 100 12.46 21.46 11.81
N THR A 101 11.65 22.51 11.89
CA THR A 101 11.02 22.97 13.13
C THR A 101 9.98 21.96 13.59
N PRO A 102 10.15 21.31 14.76
CA PRO A 102 9.17 20.35 15.26
C PRO A 102 7.81 21.01 15.47
N GLN A 103 6.75 20.28 15.14
CA GLN A 103 5.37 20.70 15.30
C GLN A 103 4.73 19.96 16.47
N ARG A 104 3.78 20.61 17.14
CA ARG A 104 2.98 19.95 18.17
C ARG A 104 2.10 18.88 17.53
N LEU A 105 2.13 17.65 18.05
CA LEU A 105 1.26 16.57 17.58
C LEU A 105 -0.23 16.89 17.81
N PRO A 106 -1.06 17.03 16.76
CA PRO A 106 -2.48 17.34 16.93
C PRO A 106 -3.26 16.17 17.50
N ALA A 107 -4.29 16.47 18.30
CA ALA A 107 -5.19 15.46 18.87
C ALA A 107 -5.85 14.58 17.79
N SER A 108 -6.16 15.15 16.62
CA SER A 108 -6.74 14.42 15.49
C SER A 108 -5.85 13.30 14.95
N ILE A 109 -4.52 13.42 15.10
CA ILE A 109 -3.54 12.41 14.68
C ILE A 109 -3.19 11.46 15.83
N ARG A 110 -3.23 11.95 17.08
CA ARG A 110 -2.92 11.17 18.28
C ARG A 110 -3.90 10.02 18.54
N ASN A 111 -5.16 10.16 18.17
CA ASN A 111 -6.19 9.20 18.56
C ASN A 111 -5.90 7.78 18.02
N GLU A 112 -5.56 6.89 18.95
CA GLU A 112 -5.60 5.46 18.77
C GLU A 112 -7.07 5.05 18.65
N ARG A 113 -7.59 4.84 17.44
CA ARG A 113 -8.77 3.97 17.35
C ARG A 113 -8.30 2.57 17.78
N PRO A 114 -8.90 1.95 18.81
CA PRO A 114 -8.55 0.59 19.18
C PRO A 114 -8.80 -0.28 17.95
N GLN A 115 -7.73 -0.86 17.41
CA GLN A 115 -7.92 -2.01 16.54
C GLN A 115 -8.34 -3.14 17.45
N ILE A 116 -9.62 -3.51 17.37
CA ILE A 116 -10.01 -4.88 17.68
C ILE A 116 -9.18 -5.72 16.72
N ALA A 117 -8.11 -6.33 17.23
CA ALA A 117 -7.34 -7.30 16.49
C ALA A 117 -8.28 -8.46 16.16
N LYS A 118 -8.96 -8.39 15.01
CA LYS A 118 -9.60 -9.57 14.43
C LYS A 118 -8.46 -10.60 14.32
N ALA A 119 -8.65 -11.75 14.95
CA ALA A 119 -7.68 -12.84 14.94
C ALA A 119 -7.21 -13.06 13.50
N ARG A 120 -5.92 -12.91 13.25
CA ARG A 120 -5.33 -13.10 11.93
C ARG A 120 -5.56 -14.55 11.48
N PRO A 121 -5.86 -14.80 10.20
CA PRO A 121 -5.83 -16.16 9.69
C PRO A 121 -4.42 -16.73 9.89
N THR A 122 -4.38 -18.01 10.23
CA THR A 122 -3.19 -18.86 10.12
C THR A 122 -2.55 -18.66 8.74
N LYS A 123 -1.21 -18.61 8.67
CA LYS A 123 -0.39 -18.43 7.47
C LYS A 123 -1.03 -19.09 6.23
N ILE A 124 -1.18 -18.36 5.12
CA ILE A 124 -1.88 -18.88 3.93
C ILE A 124 -1.13 -20.10 3.38
N ILE A 125 -1.80 -21.26 3.38
CA ILE A 125 -1.26 -22.50 2.82
C ILE A 125 -1.76 -22.65 1.38
N THR A 126 -0.84 -22.69 0.42
CA THR A 126 -1.13 -22.90 -1.01
C THR A 126 -0.80 -24.31 -1.50
N ALA A 127 -0.21 -25.15 -0.63
CA ALA A 127 0.24 -26.49 -0.99
C ALA A 127 -0.92 -27.38 -1.50
N GLY A 128 -0.75 -27.97 -2.68
CA GLY A 128 -1.71 -28.88 -3.30
C GLY A 128 -2.83 -28.22 -4.11
N LEU A 129 -2.85 -26.89 -4.24
CA LEU A 129 -3.82 -26.18 -5.06
C LEU A 129 -3.31 -25.98 -6.50
N ASP A 130 -4.18 -26.23 -7.49
CA ASP A 130 -3.89 -25.96 -8.91
C ASP A 130 -4.50 -24.62 -9.35
N ALA A 131 -3.64 -23.65 -9.63
CA ALA A 131 -4.04 -22.33 -10.10
C ALA A 131 -4.90 -22.38 -11.36
N LYS A 132 -4.64 -23.30 -12.30
CA LYS A 132 -5.41 -23.38 -13.55
C LYS A 132 -6.86 -23.79 -13.28
N GLU A 133 -7.05 -24.75 -12.38
CA GLU A 133 -8.38 -25.22 -12.04
C GLU A 133 -9.17 -24.15 -11.27
N ILE A 134 -8.51 -23.44 -10.34
CA ILE A 134 -9.10 -22.30 -9.64
C ILE A 134 -9.49 -21.21 -10.63
N MET A 135 -8.58 -20.82 -11.52
CA MET A 135 -8.85 -19.81 -12.55
C MET A 135 -10.03 -20.22 -13.43
N ARG A 136 -10.10 -21.48 -13.90
CA ARG A 136 -11.20 -21.99 -14.72
C ARG A 136 -12.54 -21.92 -13.98
N ARG A 137 -12.56 -22.30 -12.70
CA ARG A 137 -13.74 -22.30 -11.82
C ARG A 137 -14.32 -20.89 -11.64
N TYR A 138 -13.46 -19.90 -11.42
CA TYR A 138 -13.90 -18.52 -11.14
C TYR A 138 -14.04 -17.65 -12.39
N ARG A 139 -13.44 -18.00 -13.53
CA ARG A 139 -13.41 -17.16 -14.76
C ARG A 139 -14.77 -16.64 -15.20
N LEU A 140 -15.82 -17.44 -15.08
CA LEU A 140 -17.19 -17.06 -15.48
C LEU A 140 -17.99 -16.41 -14.36
N LYS A 141 -17.50 -16.50 -13.11
CA LYS A 141 -18.13 -15.91 -11.92
C LYS A 141 -17.62 -14.51 -11.62
N ILE A 142 -16.39 -14.21 -12.05
CA ILE A 142 -15.79 -12.89 -11.96
C ILE A 142 -16.02 -12.15 -13.28
N GLY A 143 -16.41 -10.87 -13.23
CA GLY A 143 -16.74 -10.09 -14.41
C GLY A 143 -15.65 -10.09 -15.49
N LEU A 144 -16.01 -9.83 -16.75
CA LEU A 144 -15.15 -9.98 -17.94
C LEU A 144 -13.75 -9.37 -17.76
N GLN A 145 -13.68 -8.15 -17.20
CA GLN A 145 -12.42 -7.46 -16.97
C GLN A 145 -11.50 -8.22 -15.99
N ALA A 146 -12.03 -8.68 -14.86
CA ALA A 146 -11.26 -9.45 -13.88
C ALA A 146 -10.84 -10.81 -14.44
N GLY A 147 -11.74 -11.49 -15.17
CA GLY A 147 -11.47 -12.75 -15.84
C GLY A 147 -10.33 -12.64 -16.87
N THR A 148 -10.33 -11.58 -17.69
CA THR A 148 -9.25 -11.35 -18.66
C THR A 148 -7.91 -11.06 -17.99
N LEU A 149 -7.88 -10.27 -16.91
CA LEU A 149 -6.65 -9.98 -16.17
C LEU A 149 -6.10 -11.21 -15.43
N MET A 150 -6.98 -12.00 -14.83
CA MET A 150 -6.62 -13.24 -14.14
C MET A 150 -5.98 -14.25 -15.09
N MET A 151 -6.51 -14.36 -16.32
CA MET A 151 -6.03 -15.29 -17.36
C MET A 151 -4.88 -14.74 -18.22
N ALA A 152 -4.39 -13.53 -17.93
CA ALA A 152 -3.34 -12.92 -18.72
C ALA A 152 -2.06 -13.78 -18.69
N LYS A 153 -1.40 -13.92 -19.84
CA LYS A 153 -0.11 -14.63 -19.96
C LYS A 153 1.11 -13.70 -19.87
N ARG A 154 0.90 -12.39 -20.00
CA ARG A 154 1.94 -11.36 -19.92
C ARG A 154 1.36 -10.04 -19.43
N VAL A 155 2.22 -9.18 -18.88
CA VAL A 155 1.83 -7.83 -18.44
C VAL A 155 1.59 -6.94 -19.65
N MET A 156 0.34 -6.51 -19.84
CA MET A 156 -0.05 -5.57 -20.90
C MET A 156 -0.42 -4.18 -20.37
N ARG A 157 -0.70 -4.06 -19.06
CA ARG A 157 -1.08 -2.79 -18.41
C ARG A 157 0.10 -2.26 -17.60
N LYS A 158 0.31 -0.93 -17.64
CA LYS A 158 1.34 -0.25 -16.83
C LYS A 158 1.04 -0.36 -15.33
N ASP A 159 -0.22 -0.19 -14.95
CA ASP A 159 -0.66 -0.29 -13.55
C ASP A 159 -0.90 -1.75 -13.13
N ARG A 160 0.17 -2.37 -12.64
CA ARG A 160 0.19 -3.74 -12.12
C ARG A 160 -0.57 -3.89 -10.81
N SER A 161 -0.53 -2.88 -9.94
CA SER A 161 -1.26 -2.92 -8.67
C SER A 161 -2.76 -2.82 -8.88
N GLY A 162 -3.21 -1.94 -9.77
CA GLY A 162 -4.63 -1.86 -10.13
C GLY A 162 -5.14 -3.16 -10.76
N ALA A 163 -4.31 -3.83 -11.58
CA ALA A 163 -4.67 -5.14 -12.13
C ALA A 163 -4.85 -6.20 -11.05
N VAL A 164 -3.91 -6.31 -10.10
CA VAL A 164 -4.01 -7.24 -8.96
C VAL A 164 -5.21 -6.90 -8.07
N PHE A 165 -5.46 -5.62 -7.79
CA PHE A 165 -6.64 -5.17 -7.04
C PHE A 165 -7.94 -5.69 -7.67
N ILE A 166 -8.11 -5.53 -8.99
CA ILE A 166 -9.31 -5.97 -9.70
C ILE A 166 -9.48 -7.49 -9.61
N ILE A 167 -8.40 -8.27 -9.78
CA ILE A 167 -8.46 -9.73 -9.71
C ILE A 167 -8.87 -10.18 -8.31
N VAL A 168 -8.17 -9.69 -7.28
CA VAL A 168 -8.40 -10.10 -5.88
C VAL A 168 -9.79 -9.67 -5.41
N ALA A 169 -10.20 -8.43 -5.67
CA ALA A 169 -11.52 -7.95 -5.27
C ALA A 169 -12.65 -8.78 -5.91
N ALA A 170 -12.51 -9.16 -7.18
CA ALA A 170 -13.50 -9.98 -7.86
C ALA A 170 -13.54 -11.43 -7.33
N LEU A 171 -12.38 -12.01 -6.99
CA LEU A 171 -12.31 -13.33 -6.38
C LEU A 171 -12.92 -13.35 -4.96
N ILE A 172 -12.64 -12.32 -4.15
CA ILE A 172 -13.27 -12.14 -2.83
C ILE A 172 -14.80 -12.05 -2.98
N ALA A 173 -15.29 -11.21 -3.90
CA ALA A 173 -16.72 -11.06 -4.16
C ALA A 173 -17.37 -12.36 -4.66
N ALA A 174 -16.62 -13.21 -5.35
CA ALA A 174 -17.06 -14.53 -5.81
C ALA A 174 -16.94 -15.64 -4.75
N GLY A 175 -16.48 -15.32 -3.54
CA GLY A 175 -16.36 -16.24 -2.42
C GLY A 175 -15.12 -17.14 -2.45
N ALA A 176 -14.06 -16.75 -3.18
CA ALA A 176 -12.80 -17.49 -3.16
C ALA A 176 -12.10 -17.38 -1.81
N SER A 177 -11.47 -18.46 -1.38
CA SER A 177 -10.65 -18.46 -0.17
C SER A 177 -9.31 -17.72 -0.37
N ASP A 178 -8.72 -17.21 0.70
CA ASP A 178 -7.42 -16.52 0.63
C ASP A 178 -6.30 -17.42 0.07
N SER A 179 -6.35 -18.74 0.36
CA SER A 179 -5.44 -19.75 -0.24
C SER A 179 -5.62 -19.90 -1.74
N GLU A 180 -6.86 -19.89 -2.25
CA GLU A 180 -7.13 -19.93 -3.69
C GLU A 180 -6.64 -18.65 -4.36
N ILE A 181 -6.90 -17.49 -3.74
CA ILE A 181 -6.46 -16.18 -4.26
C ILE A 181 -4.93 -16.12 -4.32
N ALA A 182 -4.23 -16.51 -3.24
CA ALA A 182 -2.78 -16.52 -3.21
C ALA A 182 -2.20 -17.44 -4.30
N THR A 183 -2.77 -18.64 -4.48
CA THR A 183 -2.37 -19.58 -5.52
C THR A 183 -2.49 -18.97 -6.93
N VAL A 184 -3.57 -18.21 -7.18
CA VAL A 184 -3.77 -17.48 -8.45
C VAL A 184 -2.74 -16.37 -8.62
N LEU A 185 -2.46 -15.58 -7.57
CA LEU A 185 -1.50 -14.48 -7.64
C LEU A 185 -0.07 -14.95 -7.90
N LEU A 186 0.36 -16.04 -7.26
CA LEU A 186 1.73 -16.57 -7.37
C LEU A 186 2.11 -17.00 -8.79
N VAL A 187 1.14 -17.19 -9.70
CA VAL A 187 1.38 -17.50 -11.10
C VAL A 187 0.92 -16.40 -12.07
N ASN A 188 0.25 -15.35 -11.57
CA ASN A 188 -0.28 -14.30 -12.42
C ASN A 188 0.84 -13.30 -12.80
N PRO A 189 0.99 -12.96 -14.09
CA PRO A 189 2.11 -12.12 -14.53
C PRO A 189 2.09 -10.71 -13.94
N TYR A 190 0.93 -10.13 -13.64
CA TYR A 190 0.87 -8.79 -13.03
C TYR A 190 1.41 -8.78 -11.61
N PHE A 191 1.25 -9.88 -10.88
CA PHE A 191 1.78 -10.03 -9.54
C PHE A 191 3.27 -10.38 -9.59
N VAL A 192 3.63 -11.44 -10.33
CA VAL A 192 5.00 -11.97 -10.39
C VAL A 192 5.99 -10.94 -10.94
N ASP A 193 5.62 -10.17 -11.96
CA ASP A 193 6.48 -9.11 -12.51
C ASP A 193 6.80 -8.00 -11.50
N LYS A 194 5.87 -7.74 -10.56
CA LYS A 194 6.01 -6.63 -9.61
C LYS A 194 6.64 -7.05 -8.29
N TRP A 195 6.26 -8.20 -7.77
CA TRP A 195 6.61 -8.65 -6.42
C TRP A 195 7.39 -9.97 -6.40
N GLY A 196 7.61 -10.60 -7.56
CA GLY A 196 8.08 -11.97 -7.62
C GLY A 196 6.99 -12.98 -7.26
N ALA A 197 7.28 -14.26 -7.37
CA ALA A 197 6.40 -15.33 -6.89
C ALA A 197 6.55 -15.48 -5.36
N ASP A 198 6.30 -14.40 -4.61
CA ASP A 198 6.48 -14.30 -3.16
C ASP A 198 5.15 -14.52 -2.41
N PRO A 199 5.01 -15.60 -1.61
CA PRO A 199 3.81 -15.87 -0.82
C PRO A 199 3.50 -14.81 0.24
N ASP A 200 4.52 -14.23 0.88
CA ASP A 200 4.33 -13.27 1.96
C ASP A 200 3.78 -11.95 1.41
N GLU A 201 4.23 -11.55 0.22
CA GLU A 201 3.69 -10.38 -0.46
C GLU A 201 2.29 -10.65 -1.03
N ALA A 202 1.97 -11.89 -1.45
CA ALA A 202 0.62 -12.26 -1.87
C ALA A 202 -0.38 -12.15 -0.71
N GLU A 203 -0.01 -12.70 0.46
CA GLU A 203 -0.79 -12.58 1.69
C GLU A 203 -1.02 -11.12 2.07
N LYS A 204 0.05 -10.30 2.03
CA LYS A 204 -0.05 -8.88 2.31
C LYS A 204 -0.98 -8.13 1.35
N GLN A 205 -0.93 -8.41 0.05
CA GLN A 205 -1.83 -7.80 -0.92
C GLN A 205 -3.29 -8.20 -0.64
N ILE A 206 -3.55 -9.47 -0.32
CA ILE A 206 -4.90 -9.97 0.02
C ILE A 206 -5.45 -9.24 1.26
N ILE A 207 -4.65 -9.14 2.32
CA ILE A 207 -5.02 -8.43 3.56
C ILE A 207 -5.32 -6.96 3.29
N GLN A 208 -4.46 -6.28 2.53
CA GLN A 208 -4.65 -4.86 2.19
C GLN A 208 -5.94 -4.63 1.40
N ILE A 209 -6.27 -5.55 0.50
CA ILE A 209 -7.46 -5.44 -0.36
C ILE A 209 -8.73 -5.74 0.42
N HIS A 210 -8.75 -6.77 1.27
CA HIS A 210 -9.85 -7.00 2.22
C HIS A 210 -10.14 -5.76 3.07
N ALA A 211 -9.11 -5.20 3.72
CA ALA A 211 -9.26 -3.99 4.53
C ALA A 211 -9.79 -2.80 3.72
N ARG A 212 -9.37 -2.67 2.46
CA ARG A 212 -9.84 -1.59 1.57
C ARG A 212 -11.29 -1.78 1.14
N LEU A 213 -11.76 -3.00 0.96
CA LEU A 213 -13.16 -3.31 0.65
C LEU A 213 -14.07 -3.11 1.87
N GLU A 214 -13.65 -3.54 3.06
CA GLU A 214 -14.39 -3.33 4.31
C GLU A 214 -14.55 -1.83 4.64
N ALA A 215 -13.51 -1.01 4.37
CA ALA A 215 -13.56 0.44 4.64
C ALA A 215 -14.37 1.25 3.60
N GLY A 216 -14.83 0.62 2.51
CA GLY A 216 -15.62 1.24 1.45
C GLY A 216 -17.11 0.87 1.48
N GLN A 217 -17.54 0.05 2.45
CA GLN A 217 -18.94 -0.24 2.78
C GLN A 217 -19.40 0.66 3.94
#